data_AF-A0A933YZ79-F1
#
_entry.id   AF-A0A933YZ79-F1
#
_cell.length_a   1.000
_cell.length_b   1.000
_cell.length_c   1.000
_cell.angle_alpha   90.00
_cell.angle_beta   90.00
_cell.angle_gamma   90.00
#
_symmetry.space_group_name_H-M   'P 1'
#
loop_
_entity.id
_entity.type
_entity.pdbx_description
1 polymer ?
#
loop_
_entity_poly.entity_id
_entity_poly.type
_entity_poly.pdbx_seq_one_letter_code
_entity_poly.pdbx_strand_id
1 'polypeptide(L)'
;ERAAVSCEIDMKAIERGSMDLEKAAKSVGMPTLQNCGYCHFYGGGGDAVKSPGLDSTLLNASREQDVHMAKKDKGGAGMVCQDCHKTVEHKISGASSMMAHYDARVECADCHSGAKAPHQKSKNGIIINRHAASVACQTCHIPRLSRGQATKTAWWWSDVGKSIEPKEEFDKETFMKKKGSFKWEMDFVPSYAWYNGKIERYMVGDKIKDPSKPVVMTKPVGSIKDISAKIYPYKLYVGSQPMDTKFKYLSTFQQYDSLWKHYDWDKALKEGSQGLGLPYSGKFQFVNTVTWLAAPHEVAPKENALQCGECHMGSKRMDWKALGYKGDPMSVGGRKLAGRK
;
A
#
# COMPACT_ATOMS: atom_id res chain seq x y z
N GLU A 1 9.30 11.08 -17.35
CA GLU A 1 9.40 11.24 -15.89
C GLU A 1 8.52 12.41 -15.45
N ARG A 2 7.71 12.26 -14.38
CA ARG A 2 7.10 13.42 -13.73
C ARG A 2 8.26 14.18 -13.09
N ALA A 3 8.58 15.38 -13.59
CA ALA A 3 9.56 16.25 -12.94
C ALA A 3 9.15 16.41 -11.46
N ALA A 4 10.12 16.62 -10.57
CA ALA A 4 9.83 17.02 -9.21
C ALA A 4 8.90 18.23 -9.29
N VAL A 5 7.63 18.05 -8.92
CA VAL A 5 6.62 19.09 -9.04
C VAL A 5 6.97 20.08 -7.94
N SER A 6 7.68 21.16 -8.26
CA SER A 6 7.61 22.35 -7.43
C SER A 6 6.13 22.71 -7.34
N CYS A 7 5.65 23.19 -6.19
CA CYS A 7 4.27 23.68 -6.06
C CYS A 7 4.06 25.00 -6.82
N GLU A 8 4.96 25.36 -7.72
CA GLU A 8 4.93 26.57 -8.52
C GLU A 8 4.09 26.32 -9.76
N ILE A 9 3.22 27.28 -10.07
CA ILE A 9 2.43 27.27 -11.31
C ILE A 9 3.42 27.38 -12.47
N ASP A 10 3.34 26.46 -13.44
CA ASP A 10 4.17 26.50 -14.64
C ASP A 10 3.66 27.62 -15.57
N MET A 11 4.09 28.84 -15.28
CA MET A 11 3.71 30.03 -16.05
C MET A 11 4.09 29.91 -17.52
N LYS A 12 5.21 29.23 -17.83
CA LYS A 12 5.63 28.97 -19.21
C LYS A 12 4.68 28.03 -19.92
N ALA A 13 4.13 27.03 -19.22
CA ALA A 13 3.13 26.15 -19.78
C ALA A 13 1.82 26.89 -20.11
N ILE A 14 1.44 27.88 -19.30
CA ILE A 14 0.30 28.76 -19.56
C ILE A 14 0.57 29.67 -20.77
N GLU A 15 1.70 30.37 -20.78
CA GLU A 15 2.09 31.29 -21.86
C GLU A 15 2.15 30.60 -23.23
N ARG A 16 2.61 29.35 -23.28
CA ARG A 16 2.68 28.57 -24.53
C ARG A 16 1.38 27.83 -24.87
N GLY A 17 0.29 28.03 -24.11
CA GLY A 17 -1.03 27.43 -24.34
C GLY A 17 -1.12 25.92 -24.05
N SER A 18 -0.07 25.31 -23.49
CA SER A 18 -0.07 23.88 -23.10
C SER A 18 -0.81 23.61 -21.79
N MET A 19 -1.09 24.67 -21.01
CA MET A 19 -1.93 24.67 -19.83
C MET A 19 -2.96 25.79 -19.97
N ASP A 20 -4.21 25.41 -20.22
CA ASP A 20 -5.32 26.35 -20.40
C ASP A 20 -6.22 26.32 -19.17
N LEU A 21 -6.08 27.32 -18.31
CA LEU A 21 -6.85 27.44 -17.08
C LEU A 21 -8.33 27.74 -17.34
N GLU A 22 -8.65 28.46 -18.43
CA GLU A 22 -10.02 28.76 -18.80
C GLU A 22 -10.74 27.48 -19.27
N LYS A 23 -10.09 26.69 -20.12
CA LYS A 23 -10.60 25.38 -20.53
C LYS A 23 -10.75 24.44 -19.34
N ALA A 24 -9.80 24.44 -18.39
CA ALA A 24 -9.91 23.64 -17.17
C ALA A 24 -11.10 24.07 -16.29
N ALA A 25 -11.33 25.38 -16.14
CA ALA A 25 -12.48 25.90 -15.40
C ALA A 25 -13.81 25.55 -16.09
N LYS A 26 -13.86 25.64 -17.42
CA LYS A 26 -15.03 25.30 -18.24
C LYS A 26 -15.32 23.81 -18.32
N SER A 27 -14.37 22.93 -17.96
CA SER A 27 -14.52 21.47 -18.02
C SER A 27 -14.82 20.82 -16.67
N VAL A 28 -15.11 21.61 -15.63
CA VAL A 28 -15.47 21.11 -14.29
C VAL A 28 -16.68 20.17 -14.35
N GLY A 29 -16.60 19.08 -13.60
CA GLY A 29 -17.66 18.08 -13.48
C GLY A 29 -17.43 17.13 -12.31
N MET A 30 -18.25 16.08 -12.23
CA MET A 30 -18.07 15.04 -11.22
C MET A 30 -16.73 14.33 -11.38
N PRO A 31 -15.99 14.04 -10.30
CA PRO A 31 -14.71 13.34 -10.39
C PRO A 31 -14.83 11.99 -11.09
N THR A 32 -13.84 11.67 -11.93
CA THR A 32 -13.65 10.38 -12.57
C THR A 32 -12.47 9.63 -11.92
N LEU A 33 -12.24 8.36 -12.31
CA LEU A 33 -11.03 7.64 -11.89
C LEU A 33 -9.75 8.42 -12.21
N GLN A 34 -9.72 9.17 -13.31
CA GLN A 34 -8.55 9.94 -13.72
C GLN A 34 -8.24 11.08 -12.75
N ASN A 35 -9.26 11.75 -12.22
CA ASN A 35 -9.07 12.84 -11.26
C ASN A 35 -8.43 12.33 -9.96
N CYS A 36 -8.93 11.22 -9.41
CA CYS A 36 -8.35 10.59 -8.21
C CYS A 36 -6.98 9.97 -8.52
N GLY A 37 -6.89 9.27 -9.64
CA GLY A 37 -5.71 8.54 -10.11
C GLY A 37 -4.49 9.43 -10.35
N TYR A 38 -4.70 10.69 -10.73
CA TYR A 38 -3.62 11.67 -10.94
C TYR A 38 -2.62 11.75 -9.77
N CYS A 39 -3.10 11.57 -8.54
CA CYS A 39 -2.27 11.47 -7.34
C CYS A 39 -2.17 10.04 -6.82
N HIS A 40 -3.28 9.31 -6.78
CA HIS A 40 -3.33 8.01 -6.10
C HIS A 40 -2.57 6.89 -6.83
N PHE A 41 -2.47 6.94 -8.17
CA PHE A 41 -1.71 5.96 -8.96
C PHE A 41 -0.19 6.24 -8.92
N TYR A 42 0.19 7.51 -8.75
CA TYR A 42 1.57 7.97 -8.87
C TYR A 42 2.26 8.24 -7.52
N GLY A 43 1.66 7.77 -6.42
CA GLY A 43 2.21 7.95 -5.08
C GLY A 43 3.58 7.29 -4.95
N GLY A 44 4.52 7.97 -4.27
CA GLY A 44 5.90 7.46 -4.08
C GLY A 44 6.86 7.81 -5.23
N GLY A 45 6.50 8.75 -6.10
CA GLY A 45 7.40 9.31 -7.12
C GLY A 45 7.31 8.63 -8.49
N GLY A 46 6.24 7.88 -8.76
CA GLY A 46 6.00 7.20 -10.03
C GLY A 46 4.73 6.34 -9.98
N ASP A 47 4.28 5.91 -11.15
CA ASP A 47 3.13 5.01 -11.28
C ASP A 47 3.41 3.67 -10.59
N ALA A 48 2.40 3.11 -9.91
CA ALA A 48 2.46 1.85 -9.18
C ALA A 48 3.59 1.75 -8.13
N VAL A 49 4.17 2.85 -7.64
CA VAL A 49 5.31 2.75 -6.68
C VAL A 49 4.83 2.43 -5.26
N LYS A 50 3.88 3.21 -4.73
CA LYS A 50 3.47 3.13 -3.32
C LYS A 50 2.41 2.05 -3.08
N SER A 51 1.19 2.30 -3.51
CA SER A 51 0.01 1.47 -3.16
C SER A 51 -0.09 0.25 -4.07
N PRO A 52 -0.26 -0.98 -3.53
CA PRO A 52 -0.52 -2.15 -4.36
C PRO A 52 -1.89 -2.04 -5.03
N GLY A 53 -1.97 -2.42 -6.31
CA GLY A 53 -3.22 -2.44 -7.07
C GLY A 53 -3.93 -1.08 -7.24
N LEU A 54 -3.19 0.04 -7.09
CA LEU A 54 -3.66 1.37 -7.45
C LEU A 54 -2.65 2.00 -8.40
N ASP A 55 -2.92 1.88 -9.69
CA ASP A 55 -2.04 2.34 -10.76
C ASP A 55 -2.84 2.72 -12.02
N SER A 56 -2.16 3.32 -13.00
CA SER A 56 -2.83 3.89 -14.18
C SER A 56 -3.57 2.87 -15.07
N THR A 57 -3.26 1.58 -14.99
CA THR A 57 -3.97 0.54 -15.75
C THR A 57 -5.45 0.44 -15.35
N LEU A 58 -5.80 0.89 -14.14
CA LEU A 58 -7.19 0.93 -13.66
C LEU A 58 -8.11 1.83 -14.50
N LEU A 59 -7.57 2.80 -15.24
CA LEU A 59 -8.35 3.61 -16.19
C LEU A 59 -9.00 2.77 -17.29
N ASN A 60 -8.44 1.59 -17.56
CA ASN A 60 -8.93 0.65 -18.55
C ASN A 60 -8.97 -0.80 -18.03
N ALA A 61 -9.17 -0.99 -16.72
CA ALA A 61 -9.17 -2.30 -16.07
C ALA A 61 -10.07 -3.32 -16.78
N SER A 62 -9.60 -4.58 -16.87
CA SER A 62 -10.47 -5.72 -17.18
C SER A 62 -11.18 -6.21 -15.91
N ARG A 63 -12.24 -7.01 -16.07
CA ARG A 63 -12.94 -7.65 -14.93
C ARG A 63 -12.01 -8.53 -14.10
N GLU A 64 -10.99 -9.13 -14.73
CA GLU A 64 -9.96 -9.95 -14.09
C GLU A 64 -9.04 -9.11 -13.19
N GLN A 65 -8.80 -7.84 -13.55
CA GLN A 65 -8.02 -6.92 -12.74
C GLN A 65 -8.83 -6.39 -11.55
N ASP A 66 -9.99 -5.80 -11.78
CA ASP A 66 -10.87 -5.32 -10.69
C ASP A 66 -12.34 -5.40 -11.11
N VAL A 67 -13.13 -6.26 -10.45
CA VAL A 67 -14.54 -6.46 -10.80
C VAL A 67 -15.42 -5.23 -10.56
N HIS A 68 -15.01 -4.31 -9.69
CA HIS A 68 -15.79 -3.11 -9.37
C HIS A 68 -15.47 -1.98 -10.34
N MET A 69 -14.18 -1.68 -10.53
CA MET A 69 -13.74 -0.56 -11.37
C MET A 69 -13.73 -0.87 -12.87
N ALA A 70 -13.62 -2.14 -13.26
CA ALA A 70 -13.71 -2.50 -14.67
C ALA A 70 -15.05 -2.06 -15.27
N LYS A 71 -14.99 -1.52 -16.48
CA LYS A 71 -16.18 -1.00 -17.17
C LYS A 71 -17.21 -2.11 -17.44
N LYS A 72 -18.48 -1.72 -17.58
CA LYS A 72 -19.61 -2.65 -17.80
C LYS A 72 -19.51 -3.44 -19.10
N ASP A 73 -19.00 -2.82 -20.16
CA ASP A 73 -18.71 -3.46 -21.45
C ASP A 73 -17.59 -4.53 -21.35
N LYS A 74 -16.73 -4.42 -20.33
CA LYS A 74 -15.74 -5.44 -19.95
C LYS A 74 -16.23 -6.40 -18.87
N GLY A 75 -17.52 -6.37 -18.54
CA GLY A 75 -18.14 -7.26 -17.54
C GLY A 75 -17.91 -6.88 -16.08
N GLY A 76 -17.32 -5.72 -15.79
CA GLY A 76 -17.21 -5.18 -14.43
C GLY A 76 -18.43 -4.35 -14.02
N ALA A 77 -18.39 -3.75 -12.83
CA ALA A 77 -19.47 -2.91 -12.32
C ALA A 77 -19.44 -1.47 -12.88
N GLY A 78 -18.31 -1.02 -13.42
CA GLY A 78 -18.09 0.33 -13.93
C GLY A 78 -18.09 1.40 -12.84
N MET A 79 -17.67 1.04 -11.62
CA MET A 79 -17.66 1.93 -10.47
C MET A 79 -16.50 2.93 -10.55
N VAL A 80 -16.77 4.14 -10.09
CA VAL A 80 -15.78 5.19 -9.84
C VAL A 80 -15.45 5.25 -8.35
N CYS A 81 -14.38 5.97 -7.98
CA CYS A 81 -13.84 5.96 -6.61
C CYS A 81 -14.91 6.31 -5.56
N GLN A 82 -15.71 7.36 -5.83
CA GLN A 82 -16.75 7.86 -4.93
C GLN A 82 -17.97 6.94 -4.80
N ASP A 83 -18.09 5.90 -5.62
CA ASP A 83 -19.16 4.91 -5.45
C ASP A 83 -18.95 4.09 -4.18
N CYS A 84 -17.69 3.83 -3.82
CA CYS A 84 -17.30 3.24 -2.54
C CYS A 84 -16.89 4.30 -1.51
N HIS A 85 -16.02 5.22 -1.91
CA HIS A 85 -15.54 6.33 -1.09
C HIS A 85 -16.58 7.46 -1.05
N LYS A 86 -17.73 7.18 -0.42
CA LYS A 86 -18.81 8.15 -0.25
C LYS A 86 -18.26 9.45 0.35
N THR A 87 -18.68 10.56 -0.26
CA THR A 87 -18.22 11.90 0.09
C THR A 87 -19.41 12.75 0.49
N VAL A 88 -19.34 13.33 1.68
CA VAL A 88 -20.35 14.27 2.21
C VAL A 88 -19.60 15.51 2.67
N GLU A 89 -19.99 16.71 2.22
CA GLU A 89 -19.32 17.97 2.59
C GLU A 89 -17.79 17.93 2.39
N HIS A 90 -17.35 17.37 1.25
CA HIS A 90 -15.93 17.15 0.92
C HIS A 90 -15.15 16.20 1.85
N LYS A 91 -15.82 15.53 2.79
CA LYS A 91 -15.24 14.47 3.63
C LYS A 91 -15.33 13.14 2.89
N ILE A 92 -14.22 12.72 2.30
CA ILE A 92 -14.12 11.49 1.52
C ILE A 92 -13.89 10.33 2.48
N SER A 93 -14.83 9.39 2.58
CA SER A 93 -14.67 8.20 3.41
C SER A 93 -13.47 7.35 2.96
N GLY A 94 -12.85 6.62 3.90
CA GLY A 94 -11.71 5.75 3.67
C GLY A 94 -10.66 5.85 4.78
N ALA A 95 -10.24 4.70 5.31
CA ALA A 95 -9.21 4.64 6.36
C ALA A 95 -7.87 4.17 5.79
N SER A 96 -6.93 5.09 5.64
CA SER A 96 -5.58 4.79 5.15
C SER A 96 -4.74 4.06 6.20
N SER A 97 -3.96 3.06 5.77
CA SER A 97 -2.94 2.45 6.63
C SER A 97 -1.78 3.42 6.95
N MET A 98 -1.70 4.57 6.29
CA MET A 98 -0.64 5.57 6.48
C MET A 98 -1.09 6.87 7.16
N MET A 99 -2.40 7.16 7.26
CA MET A 99 -2.92 8.39 7.88
C MET A 99 -3.59 8.14 9.24
N ALA A 100 -3.46 9.07 10.18
CA ALA A 100 -3.99 8.93 11.54
C ALA A 100 -5.51 9.19 11.60
N HIS A 101 -5.98 10.09 10.76
CA HIS A 101 -7.37 10.51 10.72
C HIS A 101 -8.09 9.93 9.49
N TYR A 102 -9.38 9.67 9.67
CA TYR A 102 -10.32 9.30 8.63
C TYR A 102 -11.73 9.69 9.09
N ASP A 103 -12.59 10.08 8.14
CA ASP A 103 -13.98 10.45 8.44
C ASP A 103 -14.87 9.21 8.65
N ALA A 104 -14.74 8.22 7.78
CA ALA A 104 -15.47 6.96 7.83
C ALA A 104 -14.65 5.83 7.20
N ARG A 105 -15.03 4.58 7.47
CA ARG A 105 -14.46 3.40 6.79
C ARG A 105 -15.32 3.02 5.60
N VAL A 106 -14.67 2.38 4.63
CA VAL A 106 -15.33 1.71 3.52
C VAL A 106 -15.17 0.22 3.77
N GLU A 107 -16.28 -0.50 3.89
CA GLU A 107 -16.30 -1.92 4.19
C GLU A 107 -17.04 -2.69 3.09
N CYS A 108 -16.61 -3.93 2.81
CA CYS A 108 -17.30 -4.75 1.81
C CYS A 108 -18.79 -4.97 2.17
N ALA A 109 -19.09 -5.02 3.47
CA ALA A 109 -20.44 -5.23 4.00
C ALA A 109 -21.40 -4.06 3.72
N ASP A 110 -20.90 -2.87 3.35
CA ASP A 110 -21.73 -1.72 2.99
C ASP A 110 -22.60 -2.04 1.75
N CYS A 111 -22.11 -2.90 0.84
CA CYS A 111 -22.84 -3.39 -0.33
C CYS A 111 -23.21 -4.87 -0.25
N HIS A 112 -22.43 -5.68 0.47
CA HIS A 112 -22.55 -7.15 0.53
C HIS A 112 -23.15 -7.63 1.86
N SER A 113 -24.36 -7.14 2.19
CA SER A 113 -25.10 -7.48 3.41
C SER A 113 -26.57 -7.79 3.11
N GLY A 114 -27.30 -8.30 4.13
CA GLY A 114 -28.72 -8.64 4.01
C GLY A 114 -29.01 -9.60 2.85
N ALA A 115 -29.95 -9.25 1.97
CA ALA A 115 -30.27 -10.04 0.78
C ALA A 115 -29.06 -10.21 -0.19
N LYS A 116 -28.09 -9.29 -0.15
CA LYS A 116 -26.85 -9.34 -0.94
C LYS A 116 -25.68 -9.97 -0.17
N ALA A 117 -25.94 -10.60 0.98
CA ALA A 117 -24.90 -11.29 1.73
C ALA A 117 -24.19 -12.32 0.84
N PRO A 118 -22.85 -12.42 0.92
CA PRO A 118 -22.09 -13.28 0.04
C PRO A 118 -22.30 -14.77 0.38
N HIS A 119 -21.87 -15.64 -0.53
CA HIS A 119 -21.82 -17.11 -0.37
C HIS A 119 -23.13 -17.86 -0.13
N GLN A 120 -24.29 -17.18 -0.12
CA GLN A 120 -25.61 -17.84 0.07
C GLN A 120 -25.87 -18.96 -0.96
N LYS A 121 -25.38 -18.80 -2.19
CA LYS A 121 -25.51 -19.79 -3.28
C LYS A 121 -24.34 -20.78 -3.38
N SER A 122 -23.36 -20.69 -2.47
CA SER A 122 -22.20 -21.59 -2.46
C SER A 122 -22.53 -22.86 -1.69
N LYS A 123 -22.14 -24.03 -2.21
CA LYS A 123 -22.26 -25.32 -1.51
C LYS A 123 -21.58 -25.31 -0.13
N ASN A 124 -20.50 -24.54 0.01
CA ASN A 124 -19.73 -24.40 1.25
C ASN A 124 -20.01 -23.08 2.00
N GLY A 125 -21.13 -22.40 1.69
CA GLY A 125 -21.41 -21.05 2.18
C GLY A 125 -21.37 -20.93 3.70
N ILE A 126 -21.88 -21.93 4.42
CA ILE A 126 -21.84 -21.96 5.90
C ILE A 126 -20.40 -21.92 6.43
N ILE A 127 -19.51 -22.72 5.85
CA ILE A 127 -18.10 -22.80 6.27
C ILE A 127 -17.37 -21.50 5.91
N ILE A 128 -17.59 -20.96 4.71
CA ILE A 128 -16.97 -19.71 4.26
C ILE A 128 -17.44 -18.53 5.12
N ASN A 129 -18.74 -18.47 5.46
CA ASN A 129 -19.26 -17.42 6.33
C ASN A 129 -18.69 -17.48 7.75
N ARG A 130 -18.36 -18.68 8.27
CA ARG A 130 -17.61 -18.80 9.54
C ARG A 130 -16.19 -18.22 9.43
N HIS A 131 -15.53 -18.35 8.28
CA HIS A 131 -14.21 -17.73 8.07
C HIS A 131 -14.28 -16.21 8.16
N ALA A 132 -15.36 -15.58 7.69
CA ALA A 132 -15.54 -14.12 7.73
C ALA A 132 -15.47 -13.52 9.16
N ALA A 133 -15.56 -14.36 10.20
CA ALA A 133 -15.37 -13.97 11.59
C ALA A 133 -13.88 -13.79 12.01
N SER A 134 -12.93 -14.28 11.21
CA SER A 134 -11.49 -14.21 11.45
C SER A 134 -10.64 -13.84 10.22
N VAL A 135 -11.20 -13.91 9.02
CA VAL A 135 -10.55 -13.62 7.73
C VAL A 135 -11.33 -12.51 7.04
N ALA A 136 -10.64 -11.47 6.58
CA ALA A 136 -11.28 -10.37 5.87
C ALA A 136 -11.68 -10.78 4.45
N CYS A 137 -12.71 -10.14 3.88
CA CYS A 137 -13.15 -10.40 2.51
C CYS A 137 -12.00 -10.22 1.52
N GLN A 138 -11.18 -9.18 1.72
CA GLN A 138 -10.01 -8.85 0.93
C GLN A 138 -9.01 -10.01 0.86
N THR A 139 -8.81 -10.77 1.94
CA THR A 139 -7.86 -11.89 1.96
C THR A 139 -8.23 -12.96 0.95
N CYS A 140 -9.51 -13.30 0.83
CA CYS A 140 -9.96 -14.31 -0.12
C CYS A 140 -10.19 -13.75 -1.52
N HIS A 141 -10.64 -12.50 -1.63
CA HIS A 141 -11.06 -11.92 -2.91
C HIS A 141 -10.00 -11.06 -3.61
N ILE A 142 -8.85 -10.84 -2.98
CA ILE A 142 -7.66 -10.21 -3.59
C ILE A 142 -6.52 -11.24 -3.50
N PRO A 143 -6.57 -12.32 -4.31
CA PRO A 143 -5.65 -13.45 -4.19
C PRO A 143 -4.20 -13.09 -4.53
N ARG A 144 -4.01 -12.07 -5.37
CA ARG A 144 -2.72 -11.57 -5.86
C ARG A 144 -2.79 -10.05 -6.00
N LEU A 145 -1.68 -9.38 -5.72
CA LEU A 145 -1.54 -7.92 -5.76
C LEU A 145 -0.89 -7.46 -7.06
N SER A 146 -1.24 -6.26 -7.50
CA SER A 146 -0.60 -5.58 -8.63
C SER A 146 -0.70 -6.41 -9.91
N ARG A 147 -1.94 -6.76 -10.26
CA ARG A 147 -2.27 -7.53 -11.47
C ARG A 147 -2.20 -6.69 -12.74
N GLY A 148 -2.39 -5.37 -12.62
CA GLY A 148 -2.29 -4.45 -13.75
C GLY A 148 -0.85 -4.19 -14.23
N GLN A 149 0.07 -3.93 -13.30
CA GLN A 149 1.49 -3.71 -13.58
C GLN A 149 2.37 -3.94 -12.35
N ALA A 150 3.68 -4.01 -12.56
CA ALA A 150 4.66 -4.18 -11.48
C ALA A 150 4.65 -3.00 -10.47
N THR A 151 4.77 -3.33 -9.19
CA THR A 151 4.87 -2.38 -8.08
C THR A 151 6.20 -2.53 -7.35
N LYS A 152 6.75 -1.42 -6.87
CA LYS A 152 8.00 -1.43 -6.11
C LYS A 152 7.77 -2.03 -4.73
N THR A 153 8.45 -3.13 -4.38
CA THR A 153 8.35 -3.78 -3.06
C THR A 153 9.59 -3.54 -2.19
N ALA A 154 10.69 -3.05 -2.78
CA ALA A 154 11.85 -2.61 -2.02
C ALA A 154 12.50 -1.33 -2.53
N TRP A 155 13.10 -0.57 -1.62
CA TRP A 155 13.92 0.61 -1.93
C TRP A 155 15.08 0.77 -0.95
N TRP A 156 16.31 0.54 -1.44
CA TRP A 156 17.53 0.71 -0.67
C TRP A 156 18.23 2.03 -0.99
N TRP A 157 17.97 3.07 -0.18
CA TRP A 157 18.67 4.35 -0.29
C TRP A 157 20.16 4.23 0.01
N SER A 158 20.59 3.19 0.73
CA SER A 158 21.99 2.88 1.00
C SER A 158 22.87 2.74 -0.24
N ASP A 159 22.27 2.60 -1.42
CA ASP A 159 22.98 2.45 -2.69
C ASP A 159 23.11 3.75 -3.50
N VAL A 160 22.55 4.86 -3.04
CA VAL A 160 22.71 6.17 -3.70
C VAL A 160 24.19 6.51 -3.88
N GLY A 161 24.53 7.02 -5.06
CA GLY A 161 25.88 7.46 -5.40
C GLY A 161 26.85 6.33 -5.80
N LYS A 162 26.50 5.06 -5.53
CA LYS A 162 27.34 3.92 -5.91
C LYS A 162 27.37 3.71 -7.43
N SER A 163 28.39 3.01 -7.90
CA SER A 163 28.48 2.50 -9.27
C SER A 163 27.90 1.08 -9.31
N ILE A 164 26.60 0.99 -9.59
CA ILE A 164 25.88 -0.28 -9.77
C ILE A 164 25.31 -0.27 -11.19
N GLU A 165 25.54 -1.35 -11.93
CA GLU A 165 24.94 -1.52 -13.25
C GLU A 165 23.43 -1.74 -13.11
N PRO A 166 22.59 -0.86 -13.68
CA PRO A 166 21.14 -1.03 -13.65
C PRO A 166 20.73 -2.31 -14.37
N LYS A 167 19.87 -3.09 -13.72
CA LYS A 167 19.11 -4.18 -14.36
C LYS A 167 17.66 -3.78 -14.49
N GLU A 168 16.88 -4.56 -15.19
CA GLU A 168 15.43 -4.38 -15.29
C GLU A 168 14.67 -5.57 -14.69
N GLU A 169 13.56 -5.25 -14.04
CA GLU A 169 12.53 -6.19 -13.58
C GLU A 169 11.19 -5.67 -14.07
N PHE A 170 10.49 -6.44 -14.92
CA PHE A 170 9.18 -6.05 -15.47
C PHE A 170 9.21 -4.67 -16.19
N ASP A 171 10.25 -4.44 -17.01
CA ASP A 171 10.48 -3.17 -17.71
C ASP A 171 10.64 -1.96 -16.77
N LYS A 172 11.05 -2.20 -15.52
CA LYS A 172 11.39 -1.17 -14.54
C LYS A 172 12.86 -1.29 -14.16
N GLU A 173 13.57 -0.17 -14.19
CA GLU A 173 14.93 -0.09 -13.66
C GLU A 173 14.98 -0.53 -12.19
N THR A 174 16.00 -1.30 -11.84
CA THR A 174 16.29 -1.79 -10.47
C THR A 174 17.29 -0.91 -9.74
N PHE A 175 17.89 0.07 -10.40
CA PHE A 175 18.82 1.01 -9.79
C PHE A 175 18.77 2.36 -10.47
N MET A 176 18.79 3.43 -9.67
CA MET A 176 19.03 4.79 -10.15
C MET A 176 20.06 5.44 -9.23
N LYS A 177 21.16 5.97 -9.78
CA LYS A 177 22.23 6.58 -8.97
C LYS A 177 21.74 7.62 -7.94
N LYS A 178 20.69 8.38 -8.28
CA LYS A 178 20.04 9.39 -7.42
C LYS A 178 19.09 8.83 -6.35
N LYS A 179 18.66 7.58 -6.45
CA LYS A 179 17.66 6.98 -5.55
C LYS A 179 18.10 5.67 -4.92
N GLY A 180 19.13 5.00 -5.43
CA GLY A 180 19.57 3.69 -4.95
C GLY A 180 18.88 2.54 -5.68
N SER A 181 18.82 1.38 -5.05
CA SER A 181 18.34 0.14 -5.65
C SER A 181 16.87 -0.12 -5.32
N PHE A 182 16.19 -0.86 -6.18
CA PHE A 182 14.77 -1.21 -6.07
C PHE A 182 14.55 -2.69 -6.32
N LYS A 183 13.43 -3.20 -5.80
CA LYS A 183 12.85 -4.49 -6.22
C LYS A 183 11.41 -4.26 -6.67
N TRP A 184 11.02 -4.94 -7.72
CA TRP A 184 9.67 -4.90 -8.27
C TRP A 184 9.01 -6.27 -8.18
N GLU A 185 7.70 -6.29 -7.97
CA GLU A 185 6.89 -7.51 -8.07
C GLU A 185 5.60 -7.19 -8.83
N MET A 186 5.14 -8.13 -9.65
CA MET A 186 3.88 -8.08 -10.39
C MET A 186 3.11 -9.36 -10.12
N ASP A 187 1.78 -9.24 -10.04
CA ASP A 187 0.86 -10.35 -9.80
C ASP A 187 1.39 -11.33 -8.73
N PHE A 188 1.59 -10.85 -7.50
CA PHE A 188 2.27 -11.60 -6.44
C PHE A 188 1.37 -11.86 -5.21
N VAL A 189 1.72 -12.87 -4.41
CA VAL A 189 0.92 -13.26 -3.23
C VAL A 189 1.07 -12.21 -2.11
N PRO A 190 -0.04 -11.68 -1.54
CA PRO A 190 0.04 -10.76 -0.41
C PRO A 190 0.70 -11.38 0.82
N SER A 191 1.27 -10.53 1.67
CA SER A 191 1.57 -10.89 3.06
C SER A 191 0.31 -10.75 3.92
N TYR A 192 0.09 -11.66 4.87
CA TYR A 192 -1.10 -11.65 5.71
C TYR A 192 -0.77 -11.30 7.16
N ALA A 193 -1.59 -10.43 7.76
CA ALA A 193 -1.44 -10.05 9.16
C ALA A 193 -2.80 -9.80 9.83
N TRP A 194 -2.83 -9.94 11.15
CA TRP A 194 -3.99 -9.56 11.96
C TRP A 194 -4.14 -8.05 12.01
N TYR A 195 -5.37 -7.57 11.87
CA TYR A 195 -5.74 -6.16 11.93
C TYR A 195 -7.05 -5.96 12.68
N ASN A 196 -7.03 -5.09 13.68
CA ASN A 196 -8.16 -4.74 14.55
C ASN A 196 -8.69 -3.31 14.34
N GLY A 197 -8.29 -2.65 13.25
CA GLY A 197 -8.64 -1.25 12.98
C GLY A 197 -7.53 -0.26 13.32
N LYS A 198 -6.52 -0.64 14.12
CA LYS A 198 -5.41 0.24 14.53
C LYS A 198 -4.11 -0.06 13.77
N ILE A 199 -3.30 0.97 13.57
CA ILE A 199 -1.99 0.90 12.91
C ILE A 199 -0.94 1.48 13.88
N GLU A 200 0.13 0.74 14.13
CA GLU A 200 1.35 1.26 14.75
C GLU A 200 2.17 2.02 13.72
N ARG A 201 2.78 3.13 14.12
CA ARG A 201 3.60 3.97 13.25
C ARG A 201 4.85 4.47 13.96
N TYR A 202 5.92 4.57 13.18
CA TYR A 202 7.08 5.36 13.55
C TYR A 202 6.76 6.85 13.39
N MET A 203 7.00 7.62 14.44
CA MET A 203 6.87 9.09 14.40
C MET A 203 8.24 9.74 14.23
N VAL A 204 8.24 10.90 13.57
CA VAL A 204 9.45 11.71 13.39
C VAL A 204 10.09 11.99 14.76
N GLY A 205 11.37 11.63 14.91
CA GLY A 205 12.12 11.78 16.16
C GLY A 205 12.08 10.58 17.11
N ASP A 206 11.27 9.54 16.84
CA ASP A 206 11.23 8.33 17.67
C ASP A 206 12.60 7.63 17.69
N LYS A 207 13.02 7.23 18.90
CA LYS A 207 14.30 6.54 19.08
C LYS A 207 14.20 5.06 18.70
N ILE A 208 15.08 4.65 17.79
CA ILE A 208 15.34 3.27 17.40
C ILE A 208 16.17 2.60 18.48
N LYS A 209 15.58 1.60 19.14
CA LYS A 209 16.21 0.85 20.24
C LYS A 209 17.30 -0.11 19.76
N ASP A 210 17.06 -0.77 18.63
CA ASP A 210 17.92 -1.83 18.09
C ASP A 210 18.04 -1.65 16.57
N PRO A 211 19.12 -0.99 16.09
CA PRO A 211 19.31 -0.73 14.65
C PRO A 211 19.70 -1.99 13.86
N SER A 212 19.95 -3.12 14.51
CA SER A 212 20.20 -4.40 13.81
C SER A 212 18.91 -5.04 13.30
N LYS A 213 17.75 -4.64 13.84
CA LYS A 213 16.42 -5.10 13.43
C LYS A 213 15.78 -4.11 12.47
N PRO A 214 14.92 -4.57 11.55
CA PRO A 214 14.14 -3.66 10.71
C PRO A 214 13.29 -2.70 11.55
N VAL A 215 13.41 -1.39 11.28
CA VAL A 215 12.55 -0.35 11.85
C VAL A 215 11.18 -0.44 11.19
N VAL A 216 10.16 -0.65 12.01
CA VAL A 216 8.78 -0.78 11.54
C VAL A 216 8.19 0.62 11.35
N MET A 217 8.00 1.02 10.11
CA MET A 217 7.44 2.33 9.76
C MET A 217 5.93 2.38 9.97
N THR A 218 5.22 1.36 9.47
CA THR A 218 3.80 1.14 9.75
C THR A 218 3.52 -0.34 9.87
N LYS A 219 2.62 -0.74 10.78
CA LYS A 219 2.21 -2.14 10.96
C LYS A 219 0.75 -2.26 11.44
N PRO A 220 -0.03 -3.21 10.92
CA PRO A 220 -1.35 -3.51 11.47
C PRO A 220 -1.25 -4.09 12.88
N VAL A 221 -2.10 -3.58 13.76
CA VAL A 221 -2.24 -4.06 15.13
C VAL A 221 -3.28 -5.16 15.16
N GLY A 222 -2.97 -6.27 15.82
CA GLY A 222 -3.89 -7.36 16.04
C GLY A 222 -3.16 -8.65 16.36
N SER A 223 -3.90 -9.65 16.84
CA SER A 223 -3.37 -11.00 17.04
C SER A 223 -4.51 -12.02 17.01
N ILE A 224 -4.14 -13.31 16.98
CA ILE A 224 -5.10 -14.41 17.12
C ILE A 224 -5.94 -14.32 18.41
N LYS A 225 -5.46 -13.63 19.46
CA LYS A 225 -6.20 -13.46 20.73
C LYS A 225 -7.18 -12.28 20.71
N ASP A 226 -7.09 -11.37 19.74
CA ASP A 226 -7.91 -10.15 19.69
C ASP A 226 -9.23 -10.37 18.94
N ILE A 227 -10.34 -10.54 19.65
CA ILE A 227 -11.68 -10.84 19.08
C ILE A 227 -12.13 -9.90 17.95
N SER A 228 -11.64 -8.66 17.93
CA SER A 228 -11.97 -7.69 16.88
C SER A 228 -11.09 -7.83 15.63
N ALA A 229 -9.94 -8.48 15.74
CA ALA A 229 -9.00 -8.63 14.66
C ALA A 229 -9.44 -9.68 13.62
N LYS A 230 -9.21 -9.37 12.34
CA LYS A 230 -9.25 -10.33 11.24
C LYS A 230 -7.91 -10.35 10.50
N ILE A 231 -7.67 -11.38 9.71
CA ILE A 231 -6.51 -11.49 8.82
C ILE A 231 -6.80 -10.68 7.56
N TYR A 232 -5.90 -9.77 7.18
CA TYR A 232 -5.98 -8.91 5.99
C TYR A 232 -4.74 -9.08 5.09
N PRO A 233 -4.84 -8.81 3.77
CA PRO A 233 -3.71 -8.81 2.85
C PRO A 233 -2.98 -7.47 2.84
N TYR A 234 -1.65 -7.54 2.71
CA TYR A 234 -0.75 -6.38 2.68
C TYR A 234 0.35 -6.59 1.64
N LYS A 235 0.78 -5.48 1.04
CA LYS A 235 2.09 -5.37 0.41
C LYS A 235 3.12 -5.03 1.49
N LEU A 236 4.16 -5.86 1.61
CA LEU A 236 5.34 -5.49 2.36
C LEU A 236 6.23 -4.59 1.50
N TYR A 237 6.65 -3.47 2.09
CA TYR A 237 7.60 -2.56 1.48
C TYR A 237 8.82 -2.48 2.37
N VAL A 238 9.95 -3.00 1.89
CA VAL A 238 11.22 -3.03 2.65
C VAL A 238 12.22 -2.04 2.09
N GLY A 239 13.22 -1.68 2.85
CA GLY A 239 14.24 -0.77 2.34
C GLY A 239 15.31 -0.44 3.35
N SER A 240 16.20 0.48 2.97
CA SER A 240 17.19 1.07 3.87
C SER A 240 17.04 2.58 3.89
N GLN A 241 17.13 3.18 5.08
CA GLN A 241 17.02 4.62 5.29
C GLN A 241 18.11 5.08 6.28
N PRO A 242 18.58 6.33 6.18
CA PRO A 242 19.60 6.84 7.08
C PRO A 242 19.03 7.07 8.49
N MET A 243 19.83 6.74 9.50
CA MET A 243 19.58 6.98 10.91
C MET A 243 20.78 7.74 11.50
N ASP A 244 20.52 8.79 12.28
CA ASP A 244 21.56 9.47 13.03
C ASP A 244 22.15 8.54 14.11
N THR A 245 23.47 8.40 14.16
CA THR A 245 24.13 7.43 15.05
C THR A 245 24.17 7.88 16.51
N LYS A 246 24.06 9.18 16.79
CA LYS A 246 24.06 9.75 18.14
C LYS A 246 22.64 9.83 18.68
N PHE A 247 21.72 10.41 17.91
CA PHE A 247 20.35 10.65 18.36
C PHE A 247 19.41 9.44 18.17
N LYS A 248 19.81 8.47 17.34
CA LYS A 248 19.13 7.18 17.13
C LYS A 248 17.72 7.29 16.56
N TYR A 249 17.43 8.27 15.71
CA TYR A 249 16.19 8.33 14.92
C TYR A 249 16.51 8.29 13.43
N LEU A 250 15.52 7.89 12.62
CA LEU A 250 15.59 8.06 11.17
C LEU A 250 15.78 9.53 10.83
N SER A 251 16.76 9.78 9.99
CA SER A 251 17.09 11.13 9.55
C SER A 251 16.24 11.50 8.35
N THR A 252 15.73 12.72 8.35
CA THR A 252 15.16 13.35 7.16
C THR A 252 16.27 13.97 6.33
N PHE A 253 16.15 13.87 5.01
CA PHE A 253 17.18 14.32 4.09
C PHE A 253 16.56 15.08 2.92
N GLN A 254 17.22 16.18 2.54
CA GLN A 254 16.84 16.96 1.37
C GLN A 254 17.22 16.20 0.10
N GLN A 255 16.23 15.92 -0.74
CA GLN A 255 16.44 15.16 -1.97
C GLN A 255 16.75 16.09 -3.16
N TYR A 256 15.82 16.99 -3.45
CA TYR A 256 15.90 17.94 -4.54
C TYR A 256 17.01 18.96 -4.28
N ASP A 257 17.79 19.28 -5.31
CA ASP A 257 18.97 20.17 -5.26
C ASP A 257 20.08 19.79 -4.28
N SER A 258 19.98 18.63 -3.65
CA SER A 258 20.95 18.13 -2.69
C SER A 258 21.36 16.71 -3.06
N LEU A 259 20.80 15.69 -2.41
CA LEU A 259 21.19 14.29 -2.65
C LEU A 259 21.13 13.89 -4.13
N TRP A 260 20.12 14.34 -4.87
CA TRP A 260 19.95 13.97 -6.29
C TRP A 260 20.96 14.62 -7.25
N LYS A 261 21.62 15.72 -6.85
CA LYS A 261 22.65 16.40 -7.65
C LYS A 261 24.06 15.99 -7.25
N HIS A 262 24.29 15.90 -5.94
CA HIS A 262 25.64 15.79 -5.39
C HIS A 262 25.97 14.40 -4.87
N TYR A 263 24.97 13.55 -4.61
CA TYR A 263 25.13 12.25 -3.97
C TYR A 263 25.86 12.33 -2.61
N ASP A 264 25.80 13.49 -1.96
CA ASP A 264 26.40 13.78 -0.65
C ASP A 264 25.34 13.62 0.43
N TRP A 265 25.47 12.53 1.20
CA TRP A 265 24.56 12.24 2.31
C TRP A 265 24.71 13.23 3.47
N ASP A 266 25.91 13.70 3.79
CA ASP A 266 26.10 14.60 4.92
C ASP A 266 25.40 15.95 4.66
N LYS A 267 25.60 16.50 3.46
CA LYS A 267 24.89 17.69 2.98
C LYS A 267 23.38 17.50 3.04
N ALA A 268 22.87 16.42 2.45
CA ALA A 268 21.44 16.16 2.37
C ALA A 268 20.79 15.97 3.75
N LEU A 269 21.46 15.28 4.67
CA LEU A 269 20.99 15.05 6.04
C LEU A 269 21.02 16.33 6.86
N LYS A 270 22.06 17.14 6.72
CA LYS A 270 22.15 18.45 7.37
C LYS A 270 21.01 19.36 6.94
N GLU A 271 20.79 19.54 5.64
CA GLU A 271 19.70 20.37 5.10
C GLU A 271 18.32 19.81 5.50
N GLY A 272 18.13 18.49 5.42
CA GLY A 272 16.87 17.84 5.79
C GLY A 272 16.55 17.91 7.29
N SER A 273 17.56 17.95 8.15
CA SER A 273 17.40 18.07 9.60
C SER A 273 16.92 19.48 10.02
N GLN A 274 17.43 20.52 9.34
CA GLN A 274 17.07 21.91 9.59
C GLN A 274 15.58 22.16 9.33
N GLY A 275 15.02 21.57 8.27
CA GLY A 275 13.61 21.74 7.91
C GLY A 275 12.61 21.23 8.95
N LEU A 276 13.03 20.33 9.86
CA LEU A 276 12.18 19.76 10.92
C LEU A 276 12.62 20.13 12.34
N GLY A 277 13.67 20.95 12.48
CA GLY A 277 14.22 21.31 13.79
C GLY A 277 14.78 20.13 14.59
N LEU A 278 15.11 19.02 13.92
CA LEU A 278 15.80 17.88 14.55
C LEU A 278 17.31 18.07 14.40
N PRO A 279 18.11 17.84 15.46
CA PRO A 279 19.56 17.98 15.33
C PRO A 279 20.16 16.89 14.41
N TYR A 280 21.27 17.18 13.75
CA TYR A 280 22.05 16.19 13.02
C TYR A 280 23.46 16.15 13.59
N SER A 281 23.95 14.96 13.92
CA SER A 281 25.22 14.78 14.62
C SER A 281 26.45 14.79 13.70
N GLY A 282 26.27 14.89 12.38
CA GLY A 282 27.33 14.68 11.39
C GLY A 282 27.74 13.21 11.22
N LYS A 283 26.97 12.27 11.77
CA LYS A 283 27.26 10.83 11.68
C LYS A 283 25.97 10.04 11.51
N PHE A 284 25.86 9.28 10.44
CA PHE A 284 24.71 8.43 10.16
C PHE A 284 25.12 6.99 9.83
N GLN A 285 24.15 6.09 9.89
CA GLN A 285 24.25 4.73 9.35
C GLN A 285 22.93 4.39 8.63
N PHE A 286 22.96 3.43 7.71
CA PHE A 286 21.72 2.92 7.14
C PHE A 286 21.14 1.82 8.02
N VAL A 287 19.84 1.90 8.27
CA VAL A 287 19.07 0.85 8.95
C VAL A 287 18.03 0.28 8.00
N ASN A 288 17.72 -1.00 8.18
CA ASN A 288 16.64 -1.64 7.44
C ASN A 288 15.29 -1.11 7.94
N THR A 289 14.33 -0.96 7.04
CA THR A 289 12.98 -0.48 7.33
C THR A 289 11.94 -1.38 6.68
N VAL A 290 10.77 -1.47 7.29
CA VAL A 290 9.64 -2.24 6.78
C VAL A 290 8.32 -1.50 7.00
N THR A 291 7.46 -1.51 5.99
CA THR A 291 6.15 -0.88 6.00
C THR A 291 5.10 -1.88 5.52
N TRP A 292 3.98 -1.97 6.22
CA TRP A 292 2.83 -2.78 5.81
C TRP A 292 1.80 -1.87 5.14
N LEU A 293 1.66 -2.02 3.82
CA LEU A 293 0.73 -1.23 3.01
C LEU A 293 -0.52 -2.06 2.73
N ALA A 294 -1.68 -1.58 3.18
CA ALA A 294 -2.94 -2.27 2.95
C ALA A 294 -3.24 -2.41 1.45
N ALA A 295 -3.85 -3.53 1.05
CA ALA A 295 -4.25 -3.79 -0.33
C ALA A 295 -5.78 -3.93 -0.43
N PRO A 296 -6.54 -2.83 -0.60
CA PRO A 296 -8.00 -2.87 -0.62
C PRO A 296 -8.63 -2.95 -2.03
N HIS A 297 -7.85 -2.80 -3.10
CA HIS A 297 -8.31 -2.79 -4.50
C HIS A 297 -7.85 -4.03 -5.27
N GLU A 298 -8.25 -4.13 -6.55
CA GLU A 298 -8.07 -5.31 -7.42
C GLU A 298 -8.80 -6.53 -6.87
N VAL A 299 -10.08 -6.34 -6.53
CA VAL A 299 -10.95 -7.48 -6.20
C VAL A 299 -11.12 -8.34 -7.45
N ALA A 300 -10.71 -9.60 -7.34
CA ALA A 300 -10.75 -10.56 -8.42
C ALA A 300 -12.18 -11.10 -8.65
N PRO A 301 -12.45 -11.66 -9.85
CA PRO A 301 -13.62 -12.49 -10.09
C PRO A 301 -13.82 -13.55 -9.00
N LYS A 302 -15.07 -13.85 -8.66
CA LYS A 302 -15.40 -14.86 -7.64
C LYS A 302 -14.81 -16.24 -7.96
N GLU A 303 -14.62 -16.54 -9.25
CA GLU A 303 -14.00 -17.78 -9.74
C GLU A 303 -12.52 -17.89 -9.33
N ASN A 304 -11.86 -16.75 -9.08
CA ASN A 304 -10.46 -16.65 -8.69
C ASN A 304 -10.29 -16.34 -7.20
N ALA A 305 -11.37 -16.32 -6.42
CA ALA A 305 -11.29 -16.18 -4.98
C ALA A 305 -10.58 -17.41 -4.36
N LEU A 306 -9.90 -17.20 -3.24
CA LEU A 306 -9.14 -18.27 -2.61
C LEU A 306 -9.98 -19.48 -2.26
N GLN A 307 -9.51 -20.65 -2.69
CA GLN A 307 -10.10 -21.94 -2.36
C GLN A 307 -9.42 -22.56 -1.13
N CYS A 308 -10.08 -23.56 -0.54
CA CYS A 308 -9.63 -24.17 0.73
C CYS A 308 -8.17 -24.64 0.67
N GLY A 309 -7.80 -25.37 -0.38
CA GLY A 309 -6.45 -25.91 -0.58
C GLY A 309 -5.38 -24.85 -0.86
N GLU A 310 -5.75 -23.60 -1.10
CA GLU A 310 -4.78 -22.52 -1.20
C GLU A 310 -4.32 -22.01 0.16
N CYS A 311 -5.05 -22.25 1.24
CA CYS A 311 -4.62 -21.91 2.61
C CYS A 311 -4.27 -23.16 3.43
N HIS A 312 -5.04 -24.22 3.24
CA HIS A 312 -4.97 -25.46 3.98
C HIS A 312 -4.23 -26.56 3.20
N MET A 313 -4.17 -27.77 3.76
CA MET A 313 -3.70 -28.99 3.08
C MET A 313 -2.23 -28.90 2.64
N GLY A 314 -1.38 -28.28 3.47
CA GLY A 314 0.05 -28.15 3.19
C GLY A 314 0.43 -26.94 2.33
N SER A 315 -0.53 -26.08 1.97
CA SER A 315 -0.22 -24.80 1.34
C SER A 315 0.64 -23.90 2.23
N LYS A 316 1.48 -23.09 1.58
CA LYS A 316 2.36 -22.09 2.21
C LYS A 316 1.80 -20.66 2.16
N ARG A 317 0.58 -20.46 1.64
CA ARG A 317 -0.01 -19.11 1.52
C ARG A 317 -0.18 -18.43 2.88
N MET A 318 -0.56 -19.19 3.90
CA MET A 318 -0.71 -18.69 5.28
C MET A 318 0.47 -19.17 6.12
N ASP A 319 1.27 -18.24 6.63
CA ASP A 319 2.23 -18.57 7.69
C ASP A 319 1.48 -18.72 9.02
N TRP A 320 0.96 -19.92 9.25
CA TRP A 320 0.15 -20.24 10.42
C TRP A 320 0.89 -19.94 11.73
N LYS A 321 2.20 -20.20 11.79
CA LYS A 321 3.02 -19.96 12.98
C LYS A 321 3.17 -18.46 13.24
N ALA A 322 3.47 -17.65 12.22
CA ALA A 322 3.53 -16.20 12.35
C ALA A 322 2.17 -15.58 12.71
N LEU A 323 1.07 -16.19 12.25
CA LEU A 323 -0.30 -15.80 12.62
C LEU A 323 -0.72 -16.28 14.02
N GLY A 324 0.13 -17.03 14.73
CA GLY A 324 -0.12 -17.50 16.10
C GLY A 324 -0.92 -18.79 16.22
N TYR A 325 -1.15 -19.50 15.12
CA TYR A 325 -1.72 -20.85 15.14
C TYR A 325 -0.64 -21.90 15.43
N LYS A 326 -1.03 -23.05 15.98
CA LYS A 326 -0.13 -24.19 16.22
C LYS A 326 0.23 -24.96 14.95
N GLY A 327 -0.49 -24.72 13.86
CA GLY A 327 -0.41 -25.43 12.59
C GLY A 327 -1.63 -25.06 11.74
N ASP A 328 -1.85 -25.82 10.67
CA ASP A 328 -3.03 -25.67 9.82
C ASP A 328 -4.32 -25.81 10.68
N PRO A 329 -5.18 -24.77 10.77
CA PRO A 329 -6.40 -24.79 11.56
C PRO A 329 -7.39 -25.90 11.18
N MET A 330 -7.32 -26.42 9.95
CA MET A 330 -8.10 -27.57 9.49
C MET A 330 -7.68 -28.85 10.21
N SER A 331 -6.41 -28.97 10.58
CA SER A 331 -5.84 -30.16 11.23
C SER A 331 -5.76 -30.03 12.75
N VAL A 332 -5.44 -28.83 13.26
CA VAL A 332 -5.15 -28.63 14.70
C VAL A 332 -6.24 -27.85 15.45
N GLY A 333 -7.30 -27.46 14.75
CA GLY A 333 -8.39 -26.66 15.28
C GLY A 333 -8.19 -25.16 15.13
N GLY A 334 -9.30 -24.46 14.95
CA GLY A 334 -9.33 -23.02 14.69
C GLY A 334 -9.12 -22.14 15.93
N ARG A 335 -9.23 -20.84 15.67
CA ARG A 335 -9.16 -19.78 16.67
C ARG A 335 -10.25 -19.98 17.74
N LYS A 336 -9.84 -20.20 18.99
CA LYS A 336 -10.74 -20.21 20.15
C LYS A 336 -10.77 -18.82 20.80
N LEU A 337 -11.94 -18.20 20.84
CA LEU A 337 -12.16 -16.92 21.51
C LEU A 337 -13.04 -17.16 22.73
N ALA A 338 -12.60 -16.74 23.92
CA ALA A 338 -13.46 -16.78 25.10
C ALA A 338 -14.70 -15.92 24.87
N GLY A 339 -15.90 -16.48 25.05
CA GLY A 339 -17.18 -15.74 24.95
C GLY A 339 -17.94 -15.87 23.63
N ARG A 340 -17.42 -16.55 22.60
CA ARG A 340 -18.25 -17.02 21.47
C ARG A 340 -18.73 -18.43 21.79
N LYS A 341 -19.92 -18.54 22.41
CA LYS A 341 -20.68 -19.79 22.48
C LYS A 341 -21.19 -20.16 21.09
#